data_AF-A0A349DAZ5-F1
#
_entry.id   AF-A0A349DAZ5-F1
#
_cell.length_a   1.000
_cell.length_b   1.000
_cell.length_c   1.000
_cell.angle_alpha   90.00
_cell.angle_beta   90.00
_cell.angle_gamma   90.00
#
_symmetry.space_group_name_H-M   'P 1'
#
loop_
_entity.id
_entity.type
_entity.pdbx_description
1 polymer ?
#
loop_
_entity_poly.entity_id
_entity_poly.type
_entity_poly.pdbx_seq_one_letter_code
_entity_poly.pdbx_strand_id
1 'polypeptide(L)'
;MKKKPENNKKTTGKFAEMYLAIGMCIGIGIGMCLGQLLFDSLSVGMAFGVSLGFLLGYTYGASLDKKALNVVEIIEDDFGCEGVPEDAEAMVTVVVTDAKGDEQRIRMSDKLCYERNIESGDSVMLDKDGTLKQIYKVSAKTKKKK
;
A
#
# COMPACT_ATOMS: atom_id res chain seq x y z
N MET A 1 2.41 -27.20 19.53
CA MET A 1 3.09 -26.86 18.25
C MET A 1 2.21 -25.88 17.48
N LYS A 2 2.49 -24.57 17.57
CA LYS A 2 1.74 -23.56 16.81
C LYS A 2 2.20 -23.61 15.36
N LYS A 3 1.29 -23.93 14.44
CA LYS A 3 1.55 -23.95 12.99
C LYS A 3 1.94 -22.54 12.55
N LYS A 4 3.17 -22.39 12.07
CA LYS A 4 3.63 -21.19 11.36
C LYS A 4 2.89 -21.15 10.03
N PRO A 5 2.13 -20.09 9.69
CA PRO A 5 1.51 -20.00 8.38
C PRO A 5 2.62 -19.80 7.34
N GLU A 6 2.94 -20.90 6.65
CA GLU A 6 3.80 -20.97 5.49
C GLU A 6 3.03 -20.46 4.26
N ASN A 7 2.85 -19.15 4.17
CA ASN A 7 2.53 -18.45 2.92
C ASN A 7 2.81 -16.95 3.06
N ASN A 8 4.00 -16.57 3.53
CA ASN A 8 4.43 -15.16 3.44
C ASN A 8 5.02 -14.92 2.04
N LYS A 9 4.15 -14.94 1.04
CA LYS A 9 4.46 -14.39 -0.27
C LYS A 9 4.59 -12.88 -0.05
N LYS A 10 5.83 -12.40 0.10
CA LYS A 10 6.21 -10.98 0.22
C LYS A 10 5.23 -10.10 -0.59
N THR A 11 4.29 -9.47 0.10
CA THR A 11 3.41 -8.44 -0.47
C THR A 11 4.21 -7.15 -0.73
N THR A 12 5.38 -7.04 -0.10
CA THR A 12 6.35 -5.97 -0.22
C THR A 12 7.22 -6.13 -1.46
N GLY A 13 7.03 -5.21 -2.40
CA GLY A 13 7.58 -5.18 -3.75
C GLY A 13 6.54 -4.85 -4.82
N LYS A 14 5.24 -5.02 -4.53
CA LYS A 14 4.17 -4.72 -5.50
C LYS A 14 4.13 -3.25 -5.90
N PHE A 15 4.39 -2.35 -4.94
CA PHE A 15 4.34 -0.91 -5.21
C PHE A 15 5.59 -0.47 -5.99
N ALA A 16 6.79 -0.92 -5.61
CA ALA A 16 8.02 -0.66 -6.34
C ALA A 16 7.92 -1.07 -7.81
N GLU A 17 7.46 -2.29 -8.11
CA GLU A 17 7.28 -2.76 -9.48
C GLU A 17 6.25 -1.93 -10.25
N MET A 18 5.12 -1.60 -9.62
CA MET A 18 4.05 -0.83 -10.24
C MET A 18 4.50 0.62 -10.56
N TYR A 19 5.07 1.32 -9.59
CA TYR A 19 5.52 2.71 -9.76
C TYR A 19 6.76 2.82 -10.64
N LEU A 20 7.62 1.81 -10.69
CA LEU A 20 8.70 1.73 -11.67
C LEU A 20 8.13 1.67 -13.09
N ALA A 21 7.16 0.78 -13.34
CA ALA A 21 6.54 0.64 -14.66
C ALA A 21 5.85 1.95 -15.08
N ILE A 22 5.07 2.55 -14.19
CA ILE A 22 4.39 3.84 -14.42
C ILE A 22 5.43 4.95 -14.68
N GLY A 23 6.47 5.04 -13.85
CA GLY A 23 7.53 6.03 -13.98
C GLY A 23 8.26 5.93 -15.32
N MET A 24 8.55 4.72 -15.78
CA MET A 24 9.16 4.50 -17.10
C MET A 24 8.25 4.93 -18.25
N CYS A 25 6.96 4.56 -18.22
CA CYS A 25 6.01 4.94 -19.28
C CYS A 25 5.83 6.46 -19.38
N ILE A 26 5.64 7.12 -18.23
CA ILE A 26 5.51 8.59 -18.15
C ILE A 26 6.81 9.25 -18.59
N GLY A 27 7.95 8.75 -18.10
CA GLY A 27 9.28 9.25 -18.44
C GLY A 27 9.57 9.19 -19.94
N ILE A 28 9.27 8.06 -20.60
CA ILE A 28 9.43 7.93 -22.06
C ILE A 28 8.50 8.91 -22.79
N GLY A 29 7.22 8.99 -22.41
CA GLY A 29 6.27 9.89 -23.06
C GLY A 29 6.69 11.36 -23.00
N ILE A 30 7.02 11.85 -21.80
CA ILE A 30 7.50 13.22 -21.59
C ILE A 30 8.86 13.42 -22.27
N GLY A 31 9.77 12.45 -22.15
CA GLY A 31 11.10 12.49 -22.74
C GLY A 31 11.07 12.59 -24.25
N MET A 32 10.19 11.84 -24.93
CA MET A 32 10.01 11.94 -26.39
C MET A 32 9.53 13.33 -26.80
N CYS A 33 8.50 13.87 -26.13
CA CYS A 33 7.98 15.21 -26.42
C CYS A 33 9.04 16.30 -26.23
N LEU A 34 9.76 16.29 -25.10
CA LEU A 34 10.78 17.30 -24.79
C LEU A 34 12.05 17.13 -25.63
N GLY A 35 12.45 15.90 -25.93
CA GLY A 35 13.63 15.62 -26.75
C GLY A 35 13.50 16.14 -28.17
N GLN A 36 12.30 16.00 -28.76
CA GLN A 36 12.01 16.54 -30.07
C GLN A 36 11.83 18.07 -30.05
N LEU A 37 11.35 18.65 -28.94
CA LEU A 37 11.15 20.10 -28.84
C LEU A 37 12.44 20.89 -28.54
N LEU A 38 13.36 20.32 -27.74
CA LEU A 38 14.53 21.05 -27.22
C LEU A 38 15.83 20.67 -27.92
N PHE A 39 15.99 19.41 -28.30
CA PHE A 39 17.26 18.86 -28.78
C PHE A 39 17.15 18.31 -30.21
N ASP A 40 15.99 18.45 -30.85
CA ASP A 40 15.62 17.85 -32.14
C ASP A 40 16.05 16.37 -32.25
N SER A 41 16.09 15.68 -31.11
CA SER A 41 16.72 14.37 -30.96
C SER A 41 15.86 13.47 -30.11
N LEU A 42 15.12 12.58 -30.77
CA LEU A 42 14.25 11.61 -30.12
C LEU A 42 15.01 10.67 -29.19
N SER A 43 16.25 10.30 -29.57
CA SER A 43 17.14 9.43 -28.78
C SER A 43 17.56 10.08 -27.46
N VAL A 44 17.93 11.36 -27.49
CA VAL A 44 18.28 12.13 -26.29
C VAL A 44 17.07 12.24 -25.37
N GLY A 45 15.90 12.56 -25.94
CA GLY A 45 14.63 12.59 -25.21
C GLY A 45 14.29 11.28 -24.49
N MET A 46 14.36 10.15 -25.19
CA MET A 46 14.11 8.84 -24.60
C MET A 46 15.13 8.49 -23.51
N ALA A 47 16.42 8.78 -23.73
CA ALA A 47 17.47 8.49 -22.75
C ALA A 47 17.25 9.25 -21.43
N PHE A 48 16.99 10.56 -21.52
CA PHE A 48 16.65 11.38 -20.36
C PHE A 48 15.32 10.96 -19.72
N GLY A 49 14.32 10.65 -20.55
CA GLY A 49 12.99 10.22 -20.12
C GLY A 49 13.03 8.92 -19.30
N VAL A 50 13.72 7.90 -19.79
CA VAL A 50 13.88 6.62 -19.08
C VAL A 50 14.63 6.80 -17.77
N SER A 51 15.72 7.57 -17.77
CA SER A 51 16.54 7.75 -16.56
C SER A 51 15.81 8.54 -15.47
N LEU A 52 15.11 9.62 -15.81
CA LEU A 52 14.26 10.35 -14.85
C LEU A 52 13.05 9.51 -14.41
N GLY A 53 12.40 8.83 -15.35
CA GLY A 53 11.24 7.99 -15.08
C GLY A 53 11.56 6.83 -14.15
N PHE A 54 12.71 6.16 -14.36
CA PHE A 54 13.20 5.12 -13.48
C PHE A 54 13.52 5.65 -12.08
N LEU A 55 14.28 6.75 -11.98
CA LEU A 55 14.69 7.30 -10.69
C LEU A 55 13.48 7.71 -9.84
N LEU A 56 12.55 8.47 -10.42
CA LEU A 56 11.34 8.91 -9.72
C LEU A 56 10.42 7.72 -9.43
N GLY A 57 10.18 6.84 -10.39
CA GLY A 57 9.33 5.67 -10.20
C GLY A 57 9.85 4.73 -9.10
N TYR A 58 11.15 4.43 -9.11
CA TYR A 58 11.79 3.58 -8.11
C TYR A 58 11.77 4.21 -6.71
N THR A 59 12.16 5.48 -6.59
CA THR A 59 12.25 6.15 -5.27
C THR A 59 10.88 6.34 -4.63
N TYR A 60 9.85 6.69 -5.41
CA TYR A 60 8.47 6.75 -4.92
C TYR A 60 7.94 5.37 -4.57
N GLY A 61 8.11 4.38 -5.44
CA GLY A 61 7.66 3.01 -5.19
C GLY A 61 8.29 2.39 -3.93
N ALA A 62 9.61 2.50 -3.78
CA ALA A 62 10.34 2.00 -2.61
C ALA A 62 9.94 2.72 -1.31
N SER A 63 9.61 4.02 -1.38
CA SER A 63 9.13 4.78 -0.23
C SER A 63 7.75 4.32 0.24
N LEU A 64 6.88 3.93 -0.70
CA LEU A 64 5.57 3.36 -0.39
C LEU A 64 5.69 1.95 0.17
N ASP A 65 6.55 1.10 -0.38
CA ASP A 65 6.80 -0.24 0.15
C ASP A 65 7.30 -0.23 1.60
N LYS A 66 8.11 0.76 1.99
CA LYS A 66 8.56 0.92 3.39
C LYS A 66 7.44 1.34 4.35
N LYS A 67 6.42 2.04 3.86
CA LYS A 67 5.30 2.54 4.67
C LYS A 67 4.10 1.60 4.67
N ALA A 68 4.07 0.65 3.74
CA ALA A 68 2.99 -0.29 3.59
C ALA A 68 3.01 -1.33 4.73
N LEU A 69 1.86 -1.48 5.36
CA LEU A 69 1.57 -2.46 6.39
C LEU A 69 0.45 -3.36 5.87
N ASN A 70 0.42 -4.63 6.25
CA ASN A 70 -0.67 -5.54 5.92
C ASN A 70 -1.52 -5.79 7.15
N VAL A 71 -2.84 -5.68 7.02
CA VAL A 71 -3.78 -6.00 8.09
C VAL A 71 -3.79 -7.52 8.28
N VAL A 72 -3.46 -7.96 9.49
CA VAL A 72 -3.47 -9.39 9.86
C VAL A 72 -4.85 -9.74 10.39
N GLU A 73 -5.35 -8.94 11.32
CA GLU A 73 -6.61 -9.16 12.03
C GLU A 73 -7.14 -7.83 12.58
N ILE A 74 -8.46 -7.73 12.70
CA ILE A 74 -9.14 -6.64 13.38
C ILE A 74 -9.79 -7.25 14.61
N ILE A 75 -9.41 -6.77 15.79
CA ILE A 75 -9.89 -7.26 17.07
C ILE A 75 -10.92 -6.26 17.58
N GLU A 76 -12.16 -6.71 17.71
CA GLU A 76 -13.25 -5.95 18.32
C GLU A 76 -13.11 -5.99 19.84
N ASP A 77 -13.38 -4.86 20.51
CA ASP A 77 -13.40 -4.79 21.97
C ASP A 77 -14.63 -5.57 22.48
N ASP A 78 -14.43 -6.58 23.35
CA ASP A 78 -15.51 -7.35 23.96
C ASP A 78 -16.03 -6.62 25.21
N PHE A 79 -17.21 -6.00 25.10
CA PHE A 79 -17.84 -5.24 26.18
C PHE A 79 -18.65 -6.11 27.16
N GLY A 80 -18.68 -7.44 26.97
CA GLY A 80 -19.51 -8.33 27.78
C GLY A 80 -21.01 -7.98 27.72
N CYS A 81 -21.78 -8.41 28.71
CA CYS A 81 -23.23 -8.17 28.76
C CYS A 81 -23.62 -6.70 29.06
N GLU A 82 -22.65 -5.84 29.40
CA GLU A 82 -22.91 -4.44 29.77
C GLU A 82 -23.14 -3.53 28.54
N GLY A 83 -22.82 -4.02 27.34
CA GLY A 83 -23.02 -3.29 26.09
C GLY A 83 -22.15 -2.03 25.98
N VAL A 84 -22.12 -1.44 24.80
CA VAL A 84 -21.50 -0.12 24.60
C VAL A 84 -22.52 0.95 25.02
N PRO A 85 -22.14 1.95 25.84
CA PRO A 85 -23.04 3.07 26.14
C PRO A 85 -23.52 3.73 24.84
N GLU A 86 -24.77 4.21 24.79
CA GLU A 86 -25.38 4.77 23.55
C GLU A 86 -24.61 5.96 22.95
N ASP A 87 -23.76 6.63 23.72
CA ASP A 87 -22.94 7.79 23.29
C ASP A 87 -21.46 7.45 23.08
N ALA A 88 -21.04 6.19 23.25
CA ALA A 88 -19.65 5.78 23.07
C ALA A 88 -19.40 5.23 21.67
N GLU A 89 -18.38 5.73 20.99
CA GLU A 89 -17.94 5.19 19.70
C GLU A 89 -17.26 3.83 19.90
N ALA A 90 -17.73 2.81 19.18
CA ALA A 90 -17.10 1.48 19.19
C ALA A 90 -15.67 1.56 18.64
N MET A 91 -14.70 1.03 19.39
CA MET A 91 -13.28 1.03 19.06
C MET A 91 -12.82 -0.38 18.69
N VAL A 92 -11.87 -0.46 17.76
CA VAL A 92 -11.22 -1.72 17.36
C VAL A 92 -9.70 -1.59 17.41
N THR A 93 -9.04 -2.70 17.63
CA THR A 93 -7.59 -2.82 17.53
C THR A 93 -7.22 -3.51 16.23
N VAL A 94 -6.66 -2.77 15.28
CA VAL A 94 -6.17 -3.31 14.02
C VAL A 94 -4.74 -3.79 14.21
N VAL A 95 -4.52 -5.09 14.04
CA VAL A 95 -3.20 -5.72 14.04
C VAL A 95 -2.65 -5.68 12.63
N VAL A 96 -1.52 -5.01 12.46
CA VAL A 96 -0.85 -4.87 11.17
C VAL A 96 0.58 -5.39 11.24
N THR A 97 1.10 -5.90 10.13
CA THR A 97 2.48 -6.38 10.02
C THR A 97 3.22 -5.68 8.88
N ASP A 98 4.48 -5.37 9.09
CA ASP A 98 5.33 -4.75 8.07
C ASP A 98 6.01 -5.78 7.14
N ALA A 99 6.92 -5.32 6.29
CA ALA A 99 7.70 -6.17 5.38
C ALA A 99 8.63 -7.18 6.08
N LYS A 100 9.04 -6.88 7.30
CA LYS A 100 9.97 -7.68 8.11
C LYS A 100 9.21 -8.70 8.96
N GLY A 101 7.90 -8.55 9.09
CA GLY A 101 7.04 -9.36 9.94
C GLY A 101 6.86 -8.76 11.34
N ASP A 102 7.28 -7.51 11.55
CA ASP A 102 7.09 -6.82 12.83
C ASP A 102 5.62 -6.42 12.96
N GLU A 103 4.98 -6.85 14.06
CA GLU A 103 3.57 -6.57 14.33
C GLU A 103 3.41 -5.23 15.06
N GLN A 104 2.38 -4.48 14.68
CA GLN A 104 1.95 -3.25 15.32
C GLN A 104 0.45 -3.31 15.56
N ARG A 105 0.00 -2.68 16.65
CA ARG A 105 -1.41 -2.62 17.03
C ARG A 105 -1.85 -1.17 17.01
N ILE A 106 -2.76 -0.83 16.11
CA ILE A 106 -3.30 0.52 15.96
C ILE A 106 -4.75 0.53 16.39
N ARG A 107 -5.09 1.39 17.34
CA ARG A 107 -6.45 1.54 17.85
C ARG A 107 -7.16 2.66 17.09
N MET A 108 -8.34 2.37 16.54
CA MET A 108 -9.16 3.34 15.81
C MET A 108 -10.64 2.96 15.92
N SER A 109 -11.57 3.87 15.58
CA SER A 109 -12.99 3.55 15.68
C SER A 109 -13.40 2.54 14.60
N ASP A 110 -14.33 1.66 14.97
CA ASP A 110 -14.88 0.63 14.07
C ASP A 110 -15.49 1.26 12.82
N LYS A 111 -16.26 2.34 13.03
CA LYS A 111 -16.82 3.16 11.96
C LYS A 111 -15.76 3.65 10.99
N LEU A 112 -14.59 4.08 11.46
CA LEU A 112 -13.50 4.55 10.60
C LEU A 112 -12.88 3.40 9.78
N CYS A 113 -12.78 2.20 10.34
CA CYS A 113 -12.37 1.00 9.58
C CYS A 113 -13.35 0.73 8.43
N TYR A 114 -14.66 0.78 8.71
CA TYR A 114 -15.70 0.58 7.70
C TYR A 114 -15.67 1.67 6.62
N GLU A 115 -15.64 2.94 7.00
CA GLU A 115 -15.59 4.08 6.06
C GLU A 115 -14.35 4.02 5.16
N ARG A 116 -13.21 3.57 5.69
CA ARG A 116 -11.95 3.42 4.95
C ARG A 116 -11.83 2.05 4.27
N ASN A 117 -12.85 1.21 4.33
CA ASN A 117 -12.91 -0.14 3.75
C ASN A 117 -11.70 -1.00 4.14
N ILE A 118 -11.28 -0.95 5.41
CA ILE A 118 -10.12 -1.68 5.91
C ILE A 118 -10.57 -3.06 6.37
N GLU A 119 -10.11 -4.09 5.67
CA GLU A 119 -10.38 -5.49 5.98
C GLU A 119 -9.09 -6.27 6.26
N SER A 120 -9.21 -7.41 6.97
CA SER A 120 -8.09 -8.34 7.12
C SER A 120 -7.53 -8.77 5.75
N GLY A 121 -6.21 -8.67 5.60
CA GLY A 121 -5.49 -8.93 4.35
C GLY A 121 -5.24 -7.70 3.47
N ASP A 122 -5.82 -6.54 3.79
CA ASP A 122 -5.57 -5.31 3.04
C ASP A 122 -4.18 -4.72 3.32
N SER A 123 -3.68 -3.94 2.36
CA SER A 123 -2.48 -3.12 2.55
C SER A 123 -2.89 -1.70 2.95
N VAL A 124 -2.33 -1.22 4.06
CA VAL A 124 -2.67 0.07 4.69
C VAL A 124 -1.40 0.88 4.99
N MET A 125 -1.53 2.18 5.25
CA MET A 125 -0.48 3.04 5.77
C MET A 125 -0.95 3.76 7.02
N LEU A 126 0.00 4.10 7.89
CA LEU A 126 -0.23 5.04 8.97
C LEU A 126 -0.50 6.43 8.40
N ASP A 127 -1.62 7.02 8.79
CA ASP A 127 -1.99 8.39 8.44
C ASP A 127 -1.44 9.39 9.46
N LYS A 128 -1.52 10.68 9.13
CA LYS A 128 -1.01 11.76 9.99
C LYS A 128 -1.74 11.88 11.33
N ASP A 129 -2.98 11.40 11.40
CA ASP A 129 -3.80 11.37 12.61
C ASP A 129 -3.45 10.17 13.54
N GLY A 130 -2.51 9.31 13.13
CA GLY A 130 -2.12 8.10 13.86
C GLY A 130 -2.99 6.88 13.59
N THR A 131 -4.03 7.00 12.76
CA THR A 131 -4.90 5.90 12.35
C THR A 131 -4.43 5.28 11.03
N LEU A 132 -5.16 4.29 10.49
CA LEU A 132 -4.79 3.61 9.26
C LEU A 132 -5.63 4.09 8.07
N LYS A 133 -5.00 4.21 6.90
CA LYS A 133 -5.67 4.44 5.61
C LYS A 133 -5.34 3.31 4.64
N GLN A 134 -6.33 2.90 3.86
CA GLN A 134 -6.12 1.92 2.81
C GLN A 134 -5.17 2.48 1.73
N ILE A 135 -4.20 1.66 1.34
CA ILE A 135 -3.47 1.87 0.10
C ILE A 135 -4.30 1.19 -0.98
N TYR A 136 -4.61 1.90 -2.06
CA TYR A 136 -5.41 1.44 -3.20
C TYR A 136 -5.38 -0.10 -3.38
N LYS A 137 -6.54 -0.76 -3.32
CA LYS A 137 -6.67 -2.22 -3.39
C LYS A 137 -6.04 -2.71 -4.70
N VAL A 138 -4.81 -3.23 -4.63
CA VAL A 138 -4.16 -3.85 -5.78
C VAL A 138 -4.94 -5.13 -6.04
N SER A 139 -5.91 -5.05 -6.96
CA SER A 139 -6.77 -6.17 -7.36
C SER A 139 -5.87 -7.36 -7.65
N ALA A 140 -5.82 -8.29 -6.68
CA ALA A 140 -5.07 -9.51 -6.82
C ALA A 140 -5.78 -10.28 -7.93
N LYS A 141 -5.18 -10.27 -9.14
CA LYS A 141 -5.69 -11.01 -10.29
C LYS A 141 -6.16 -12.38 -9.81
N THR A 142 -7.45 -12.62 -9.94
CA THR A 142 -8.12 -13.89 -9.66
C THR A 142 -7.25 -15.01 -10.23
N LYS A 143 -6.59 -15.78 -9.36
CA LYS A 143 -5.98 -17.04 -9.77
C LYS A 143 -7.13 -17.93 -10.23
N LYS A 144 -7.40 -17.95 -11.55
CA LYS A 144 -8.20 -18.99 -12.19
C LYS A 144 -7.55 -20.32 -11.82
N LYS A 145 -8.17 -21.04 -10.88
CA LYS A 145 -7.94 -22.47 -10.70
C LYS A 145 -8.46 -23.12 -11.99
N LYS A 146 -7.53 -23.72 -12.75
CA LYS A 146 -7.85 -24.66 -13.82
C LYS A 146 -8.55 -25.87 -13.24
#